data_AF-A0A0N0XFS9-F1
#
_entry.id   AF-A0A0N0XFS9-F1
#
_cell.length_a   1.000
_cell.length_b   1.000
_cell.length_c   1.000
_cell.angle_alpha   90.00
_cell.angle_beta   90.00
_cell.angle_gamma   90.00
#
_symmetry.space_group_name_H-M   'P 1'
#
loop_
_entity.id
_entity.type
_entity.pdbx_description
1 polymer ?
#
loop_
_entity_poly.entity_id
_entity_poly.type
_entity_poly.pdbx_seq_one_letter_code
_entity_poly.pdbx_strand_id
1 'polypeptide(L)'
;MSDQQSAREHHRGIAQRLASNLAGLAHNHLSLFGLELQDEKERLVKVLILVLVGAFVVWLGLAVLSVALVWWVAEEWRWAALLGVAIVYLAGGAFSLYTAWQTVVQAAHPFAHTLDELRKDREQFLP
;
A
#
# COMPACT_ATOMS: atom_id res chain seq x y z
N MET A 1 -31.68 9.44 50.37
CA MET A 1 -31.60 9.74 48.92
C MET A 1 -30.34 10.52 48.54
N SER A 2 -29.68 11.22 49.48
CA SER A 2 -28.44 11.98 49.29
C SER A 2 -27.16 11.14 49.06
N ASP A 3 -27.04 9.95 49.66
CA ASP A 3 -25.82 9.12 49.53
C ASP A 3 -25.61 8.49 48.14
N GLN A 4 -26.67 8.26 47.36
CA GLN A 4 -26.54 7.72 45.99
C GLN A 4 -26.06 8.77 44.97
N GLN A 5 -26.16 10.06 45.29
CA GLN A 5 -25.79 11.15 44.39
C GLN A 5 -24.28 11.42 44.43
N SER A 6 -23.66 11.32 45.61
CA SER A 6 -22.21 11.47 45.79
C SER A 6 -21.40 10.34 45.15
N ALA A 7 -21.90 9.09 45.22
CA ALA A 7 -21.27 7.94 44.55
C ALA A 7 -21.26 8.09 43.01
N ARG A 8 -22.34 8.62 42.40
CA ARG A 8 -22.41 8.80 40.95
C ARG A 8 -21.48 9.89 40.43
N GLU A 9 -21.27 10.98 41.17
CA GLU A 9 -20.32 12.03 40.77
C GLU A 9 -18.87 11.55 40.83
N HIS A 10 -18.52 10.76 41.86
CA HIS A 10 -17.18 10.21 42.01
C HIS A 10 -16.83 9.23 40.87
N HIS A 11 -17.77 8.36 40.50
CA HIS A 11 -17.59 7.41 39.38
C HIS A 11 -17.46 8.12 38.04
N ARG A 12 -18.22 9.21 37.82
CA ARG A 12 -18.17 10.01 36.59
C ARG A 12 -16.83 10.75 36.44
N GLY A 13 -16.30 11.28 37.54
CA GLY A 13 -14.96 11.90 37.57
C GLY A 13 -13.82 10.92 37.32
N ILE A 14 -13.93 9.67 37.83
CA ILE A 14 -12.95 8.61 37.56
C ILE A 14 -12.99 8.19 36.08
N ALA A 15 -14.19 8.01 35.51
CA ALA A 15 -14.34 7.66 34.09
C ALA A 15 -13.77 8.74 33.17
N GLN A 16 -13.99 10.02 33.47
CA GLN A 16 -13.42 11.14 32.71
C GLN A 16 -11.89 11.19 32.77
N ARG A 17 -11.30 10.90 33.93
CA ARG A 17 -9.84 10.86 34.11
C ARG A 17 -9.20 9.66 33.40
N LEU A 18 -9.86 8.51 33.41
CA LEU A 18 -9.41 7.34 32.66
C LEU A 18 -9.49 7.58 31.14
N ALA A 19 -10.58 8.19 30.67
CA ALA A 19 -10.74 8.58 29.27
C ALA A 19 -9.69 9.60 28.82
N SER A 20 -9.36 10.60 29.65
CA SER A 20 -8.32 11.58 29.33
C SER A 20 -6.93 10.96 29.29
N ASN A 21 -6.62 10.03 30.20
CA ASN A 21 -5.34 9.33 30.21
C ASN A 21 -5.20 8.38 29.02
N LEU A 22 -6.25 7.63 28.67
CA LEU A 22 -6.27 6.78 27.49
C LEU A 22 -6.17 7.59 26.20
N ALA A 23 -6.87 8.73 26.11
CA ALA A 23 -6.77 9.63 24.97
C ALA A 23 -5.36 10.24 24.84
N GLY A 24 -4.71 10.60 25.96
CA GLY A 24 -3.32 11.08 25.97
C GLY A 24 -2.31 9.99 25.57
N LEU A 25 -2.53 8.75 26.04
CA LEU A 25 -1.68 7.61 25.68
C LEU A 25 -1.82 7.27 24.19
N ALA A 26 -3.05 7.21 23.69
CA ALA A 26 -3.33 6.99 22.28
C ALA A 26 -2.73 8.10 21.42
N HIS A 27 -2.86 9.37 21.83
CA HIS A 27 -2.28 10.50 21.08
C HIS A 27 -0.76 10.40 20.93
N ASN A 28 -0.04 10.08 22.01
CA ASN A 28 1.41 9.91 21.97
C ASN A 28 1.85 8.71 21.12
N HIS A 29 1.17 7.57 21.25
CA HIS A 29 1.51 6.38 20.49
C HIS A 29 1.10 6.47 19.03
N LEU A 30 -0.06 7.06 18.68
CA LEU A 30 -0.45 7.30 17.29
C LEU A 30 0.44 8.33 16.60
N SER A 31 0.95 9.32 17.34
CA SER A 31 1.95 10.26 16.84
C SER A 31 3.25 9.52 16.47
N LEU A 32 3.74 8.65 17.36
CA LEU A 32 4.93 7.81 17.13
C LEU A 32 4.71 6.76 16.03
N PHE A 33 3.61 6.01 16.06
CA PHE A 33 3.24 5.04 15.01
C PHE A 33 3.04 5.73 13.66
N GLY A 34 2.43 6.91 13.64
CA GLY A 34 2.26 7.72 12.43
C GLY A 34 3.59 8.21 11.87
N LEU A 35 4.57 8.47 12.73
CA LEU A 35 5.93 8.87 12.34
C LEU A 35 6.75 7.68 11.82
N GLU A 36 6.73 6.55 12.51
CA GLU A 36 7.41 5.30 12.06
C GLU A 36 6.81 4.77 10.75
N LEU A 37 5.49 4.85 10.57
CA LEU A 37 4.82 4.52 9.30
C LEU A 37 5.26 5.45 8.16
N GLN A 38 5.57 6.72 8.43
CA GLN A 38 6.08 7.64 7.42
C GLN A 38 7.50 7.29 6.99
N ASP A 39 8.38 6.99 7.95
CA ASP A 39 9.77 6.61 7.67
C ASP A 39 9.84 5.29 6.87
N GLU A 40 9.07 4.28 7.27
CA GLU A 40 9.05 2.99 6.57
C GLU A 40 8.45 3.13 5.16
N LYS A 41 7.42 3.96 5.00
CA LYS A 41 6.80 4.27 3.70
C LYS A 41 7.80 4.94 2.76
N GLU A 42 8.56 5.93 3.22
CA GLU A 42 9.53 6.61 2.37
C GLU A 42 10.59 5.64 1.85
N ARG A 43 11.10 4.77 2.73
CA ARG A 43 12.03 3.71 2.37
C ARG A 43 11.41 2.73 1.36
N LEU A 44 10.18 2.28 1.59
CA LEU A 44 9.46 1.39 0.67
C LEU A 44 9.25 2.03 -0.71
N VAL A 45 8.82 3.29 -0.75
CA VAL A 45 8.63 4.05 -2.00
C VAL A 45 9.94 4.19 -2.75
N LYS A 46 11.03 4.52 -2.05
CA LYS A 46 12.36 4.65 -2.65
C LYS A 46 12.85 3.33 -3.24
N VAL A 47 12.71 2.21 -2.50
CA VAL A 47 13.05 0.88 -3.00
C VAL A 47 12.18 0.50 -4.19
N LEU A 48 10.87 0.79 -4.15
CA LEU A 48 9.94 0.52 -5.24
C LEU A 48 10.34 1.26 -6.52
N ILE A 49 10.68 2.55 -6.43
CA ILE A 49 11.18 3.33 -7.57
C ILE A 49 12.46 2.70 -8.11
N LEU A 50 13.41 2.34 -7.24
CA LEU A 50 14.68 1.74 -7.66
C LEU A 50 14.46 0.40 -8.39
N VAL A 51 13.58 -0.45 -7.86
CA VAL A 51 13.22 -1.74 -8.46
C VAL A 51 12.51 -1.53 -9.80
N LEU A 52 11.57 -0.58 -9.90
CA LEU A 52 10.88 -0.26 -11.16
C LEU A 52 11.86 0.24 -12.23
N VAL A 53 12.75 1.17 -11.87
CA VAL A 53 13.78 1.68 -12.78
C VAL A 53 14.74 0.56 -13.19
N GLY A 54 15.21 -0.24 -12.24
CA GLY A 54 16.10 -1.37 -12.51
C GLY A 54 15.46 -2.42 -13.44
N ALA A 55 14.21 -2.80 -13.16
CA ALA A 55 13.44 -3.72 -13.99
C ALA A 55 13.24 -3.16 -15.41
N PHE A 56 12.93 -1.86 -15.55
CA PHE A 56 12.79 -1.20 -16.84
C PHE A 56 14.09 -1.22 -17.65
N VAL A 57 15.23 -0.89 -17.03
CA VAL A 57 16.54 -0.92 -17.68
C VAL A 57 16.90 -2.33 -18.13
N VAL A 58 16.70 -3.34 -17.28
CA VAL A 58 16.90 -4.76 -17.64
C VAL A 58 16.01 -5.16 -18.82
N TRP A 59 14.75 -4.75 -18.80
CA TRP A 59 13.79 -5.06 -19.86
C TRP A 59 14.20 -4.44 -21.20
N LEU A 60 14.67 -3.19 -21.21
CA LEU A 60 15.25 -2.56 -22.40
C LEU A 60 16.52 -3.27 -22.89
N GLY A 61 17.41 -3.67 -21.98
CA GLY A 61 18.61 -4.44 -22.33
C GLY A 61 18.26 -5.77 -22.99
N LEU A 62 17.28 -6.48 -22.44
CA LEU A 62 16.72 -7.69 -23.06
C LEU A 62 16.13 -7.40 -24.44
N ALA A 63 15.38 -6.31 -24.61
CA ALA A 63 14.81 -5.94 -25.91
C ALA A 63 15.90 -5.69 -26.96
N VAL A 64 16.94 -4.93 -26.64
CA VAL A 64 18.08 -4.71 -27.54
C VAL A 64 18.79 -6.03 -27.87
N LEU A 65 19.02 -6.88 -26.87
CA LEU A 65 19.62 -8.21 -27.06
C LEU A 65 18.77 -9.08 -27.98
N SER A 66 17.44 -9.08 -27.81
CA SER A 66 16.52 -9.84 -28.66
C SER A 66 16.58 -9.40 -30.11
N VAL A 67 16.61 -8.08 -30.38
CA VAL A 67 16.76 -7.54 -31.73
C VAL A 67 18.13 -7.91 -32.31
N ALA A 68 19.20 -7.86 -31.53
CA ALA A 68 20.53 -8.31 -31.95
C ALA A 68 20.54 -9.79 -32.34
N LEU A 69 19.82 -10.65 -31.59
CA LEU A 69 19.70 -12.07 -31.91
C LEU A 69 18.90 -12.32 -33.20
N VAL A 70 17.92 -11.46 -33.52
CA VAL A 70 17.16 -11.57 -34.78
C VAL A 70 18.07 -11.42 -36.00
N TRP A 71 19.21 -10.71 -35.91
CA TRP A 71 20.15 -10.62 -37.02
C TRP A 71 20.76 -11.97 -37.44
N TRP A 72 20.80 -12.95 -36.53
CA TRP A 72 21.25 -14.32 -36.82
C TRP A 72 20.19 -15.15 -37.55
N VAL A 73 18.93 -14.68 -37.59
CA VAL A 73 17.85 -15.33 -38.32
C VAL A 73 17.99 -15.04 -39.82
N ALA A 74 17.64 -16.03 -40.64
CA ALA A 74 17.59 -15.91 -42.09
C ALA A 74 16.74 -14.70 -42.53
N GLU A 75 17.16 -14.00 -43.58
CA GLU A 75 16.56 -12.72 -44.02
C GLU A 75 15.05 -12.79 -44.25
N GLU A 76 14.58 -13.90 -44.82
CA GLU A 76 13.17 -14.15 -45.10
C GLU A 76 12.30 -14.18 -43.82
N TRP A 77 12.88 -14.59 -42.68
CA TRP A 77 12.17 -14.79 -41.43
C TRP A 77 12.41 -13.69 -40.40
N ARG A 78 13.32 -12.73 -40.68
CA ARG A 78 13.66 -11.63 -39.74
C ARG A 78 12.43 -10.82 -39.33
N TRP A 79 11.54 -10.51 -40.27
CA TRP A 79 10.30 -9.76 -39.97
C TRP A 79 9.35 -10.54 -39.07
N ALA A 80 9.18 -11.84 -39.30
CA ALA A 80 8.36 -12.70 -38.45
C ALA A 80 8.98 -12.84 -37.04
N ALA A 81 10.30 -12.94 -36.95
CA ALA A 81 11.03 -12.98 -35.68
C ALA A 81 10.90 -11.67 -34.90
N LEU A 82 11.03 -10.50 -35.56
CA LEU A 82 10.79 -9.19 -34.96
C LEU A 82 9.35 -9.05 -34.45
N LEU A 83 8.36 -9.53 -35.22
CA LEU A 83 6.96 -9.48 -34.81
C LEU A 83 6.71 -10.37 -33.59
N GLY A 84 7.27 -11.58 -33.57
CA GLY A 84 7.18 -12.50 -32.44
C GLY A 84 7.79 -11.91 -31.17
N VAL A 85 8.99 -11.33 -31.29
CA VAL A 85 9.63 -10.57 -30.21
C VAL A 85 8.70 -9.45 -29.75
N ALA A 86 8.22 -8.58 -30.64
CA ALA A 86 7.34 -7.48 -30.27
C ALA A 86 6.09 -7.94 -29.50
N ILE A 87 5.44 -9.03 -29.93
CA ILE A 87 4.27 -9.60 -29.24
C ILE A 87 4.64 -10.07 -27.82
N VAL A 88 5.77 -10.77 -27.65
CA VAL A 88 6.22 -11.25 -26.33
C VAL A 88 6.46 -10.09 -25.37
N TYR A 89 7.13 -9.03 -25.83
CA TYR A 89 7.39 -7.84 -25.00
C TYR A 89 6.09 -7.09 -24.70
N LEU A 90 5.20 -6.89 -25.67
CA LEU A 90 3.90 -6.25 -25.45
C LEU A 90 3.03 -7.04 -24.48
N ALA A 91 2.99 -8.36 -24.58
CA ALA A 91 2.24 -9.23 -23.67
C ALA A 91 2.80 -9.15 -22.25
N GLY A 92 4.13 -9.23 -22.08
CA GLY A 92 4.78 -9.08 -20.78
C GLY A 92 4.55 -7.70 -20.16
N GLY A 93 4.62 -6.63 -20.96
CA GLY A 93 4.32 -5.27 -20.54
C GLY A 93 2.86 -5.12 -20.11
N ALA A 94 1.91 -5.59 -20.92
CA ALA A 94 0.48 -5.56 -20.60
C ALA A 94 0.15 -6.36 -19.34
N PHE A 95 0.73 -7.55 -19.17
CA PHE A 95 0.56 -8.37 -17.97
C PHE A 95 1.08 -7.67 -16.71
N SER A 96 2.27 -7.05 -16.80
CA SER A 96 2.84 -6.28 -15.70
C SER A 96 1.98 -5.07 -15.35
N LEU A 97 1.52 -4.31 -16.35
CA LEU A 97 0.65 -3.15 -16.16
C LEU A 97 -0.70 -3.54 -15.57
N TYR A 98 -1.28 -4.65 -16.03
CA TYR A 98 -2.53 -5.19 -15.50
C TYR A 98 -2.37 -5.62 -14.05
N THR A 99 -1.28 -6.34 -13.71
CA THR A 99 -1.01 -6.78 -12.34
C THR A 99 -0.78 -5.58 -11.41
N ALA A 100 0.00 -4.59 -11.86
CA ALA A 100 0.20 -3.34 -11.13
C ALA A 100 -1.11 -2.57 -10.93
N TRP A 101 -1.93 -2.45 -11.97
CA TRP A 101 -3.26 -1.83 -11.91
C TRP A 101 -4.16 -2.56 -10.91
N GLN A 102 -4.25 -3.88 -11.00
CA GLN A 102 -5.01 -4.68 -10.04
C GLN A 102 -4.50 -4.48 -8.61
N THR A 103 -3.18 -4.45 -8.42
CA THR A 103 -2.58 -4.25 -7.10
C THR A 103 -2.93 -2.87 -6.55
N VAL A 104 -2.83 -1.80 -7.36
CA VAL A 104 -3.16 -0.42 -6.94
C VAL A 104 -4.65 -0.24 -6.67
N VAL A 105 -5.52 -0.77 -7.54
CA VAL A 105 -6.98 -0.68 -7.38
C VAL A 105 -7.45 -1.50 -6.17
N GLN A 106 -6.89 -2.69 -5.95
CA GLN A 106 -7.22 -3.50 -4.76
C GLN A 106 -6.57 -2.95 -3.48
N ALA A 107 -5.38 -2.34 -3.57
CA ALA A 107 -4.70 -1.68 -2.46
C ALA A 107 -5.32 -0.32 -2.09
N ALA A 108 -6.42 0.12 -2.71
CA ALA A 108 -7.20 1.24 -2.22
C ALA A 108 -7.98 0.92 -0.91
N HIS A 109 -8.00 -0.36 -0.47
CA HIS A 109 -8.76 -0.81 0.70
C HIS A 109 -7.98 -1.40 1.91
N PRO A 110 -6.67 -1.17 2.16
CA PRO A 110 -5.94 -1.92 3.20
C PRO A 110 -6.40 -1.55 4.62
N PHE A 111 -6.92 -0.34 4.80
CA PHE A 111 -7.43 0.19 6.07
C PHE A 111 -8.91 0.49 6.04
N ALA A 112 -9.60 0.36 4.91
CA ALA A 112 -11.02 0.69 4.84
C ALA A 112 -11.85 -0.33 5.64
N HIS A 113 -11.45 -1.60 5.68
CA HIS A 113 -12.05 -2.59 6.56
C HIS A 113 -11.79 -2.27 8.05
N THR A 114 -10.55 -1.91 8.40
CA THR A 114 -10.19 -1.51 9.77
C THR A 114 -10.85 -0.19 10.19
N LEU A 115 -11.00 0.77 9.27
CA LEU A 115 -11.68 2.05 9.50
C LEU A 115 -13.19 1.86 9.62
N ASP A 116 -13.78 0.92 8.88
CA ASP A 116 -15.19 0.55 9.04
C ASP A 116 -15.43 -0.18 10.37
N GLU A 117 -14.52 -1.06 10.79
CA GLU A 117 -14.56 -1.67 12.13
C GLU A 117 -14.37 -0.62 13.24
N LEU A 118 -13.41 0.29 13.11
CA LEU A 118 -13.22 1.41 14.05
C LEU A 118 -14.41 2.37 14.07
N ARG A 119 -15.11 2.55 12.95
CA ARG A 119 -16.34 3.36 12.89
C ARG A 119 -17.49 2.68 13.62
N LYS A 120 -17.65 1.36 13.43
CA LYS A 120 -18.62 0.55 14.17
C LYS A 120 -18.37 0.59 15.67
N ASP A 121 -17.12 0.42 16.09
CA ASP A 121 -16.75 0.52 17.51
C ASP A 121 -17.03 1.93 18.04
N ARG A 122 -16.73 2.99 17.26
CA ARG A 122 -17.04 4.37 17.66
C ARG A 122 -18.54 4.62 17.84
N GLU A 123 -19.38 4.12 16.93
CA GLU A 123 -20.84 4.23 17.02
C GLU A 123 -21.42 3.46 18.21
N GLN A 124 -20.74 2.39 18.64
CA GLN A 124 -21.15 1.60 19.80
C GLN A 124 -20.66 2.20 21.14
N PHE A 125 -19.57 2.97 21.13
CA PHE A 125 -18.98 3.59 22.33
C PHE A 125 -19.41 5.06 22.57
N LEU A 126 -20.03 5.74 21.59
CA LEU A 126 -20.64 7.05 21.78
C LEU A 126 -22.19 6.93 21.83
N PRO A 127 -22.82 6.95 23.03
CA PRO A 127 -24.27 7.03 23.17
C PRO A 127 -24.84 8.40 22.77
#